data_AF-A0A0M8N4D5-F1
#
_entry.id   AF-A0A0M8N4D5-F1
#
_cell.length_a   1.000
_cell.length_b   1.000
_cell.length_c   1.000
_cell.angle_alpha   90.00
_cell.angle_beta   90.00
_cell.angle_gamma   90.00
#
_symmetry.space_group_name_H-M   'P 1'
#
loop_
_entity.id
_entity.type
_entity.pdbx_description
1 polymer ?
#
loop_
_entity_poly.entity_id
_entity_poly.type
_entity_poly.pdbx_seq_one_letter_code
_entity_poly.pdbx_strand_id
1 'polypeptide(L)'
;MSDSPTAPASAPREFVVRRRPFKSSYTIWRTSGTPGGYPIPVHYVKIGTRIGRAPELALLDGPYDDAATVAVCHMPAFSLDYKIGFGSPEAPNDMIWEDMVARGAGTEYRMELTLFRSDCAMTTAGGGTGPGEGLSRKRGFVWRRIERGPDKDKDKDKDGKAWGPRGWRMADGESGLVAAFVEHAAKGVCGRLTLEEGRASDLDIVAMITLLALYERRRRS
;
A
#
# COMPACT_ATOMS: atom_id res chain seq x y z
N MET A 1 -32.79 -29.05 -10.27
CA MET A 1 -32.25 -27.68 -10.33
C MET A 1 -31.30 -27.57 -9.15
N SER A 2 -30.00 -27.69 -9.40
CA SER A 2 -28.99 -27.69 -8.35
C SER A 2 -28.53 -26.24 -8.14
N ASP A 3 -28.91 -25.65 -7.02
CA ASP A 3 -28.38 -24.37 -6.59
C ASP A 3 -26.87 -24.52 -6.38
N SER A 4 -26.10 -23.81 -7.20
CA SER A 4 -24.66 -23.67 -6.97
C SER A 4 -24.46 -22.83 -5.72
N PRO A 5 -23.67 -23.26 -4.72
CA PRO A 5 -23.41 -22.44 -3.55
C PRO A 5 -22.63 -21.20 -3.99
N THR A 6 -23.28 -20.03 -3.91
CA THR A 6 -22.61 -18.73 -3.95
C THR A 6 -21.52 -18.73 -2.90
N ALA A 7 -20.26 -18.71 -3.34
CA ALA A 7 -19.11 -18.62 -2.45
C ALA A 7 -19.30 -17.41 -1.53
N PRO A 8 -19.06 -17.54 -0.20
CA PRO A 8 -19.17 -16.41 0.70
C PRO A 8 -18.18 -15.32 0.27
N ALA A 9 -18.66 -14.09 0.13
CA ALA A 9 -17.80 -12.92 -0.07
C ALA A 9 -16.82 -12.83 1.11
N SER A 10 -15.54 -13.01 0.82
CA SER A 10 -14.39 -12.98 1.73
C SER A 10 -14.05 -11.55 2.17
N ALA A 11 -14.54 -11.15 3.33
CA ALA A 11 -14.28 -9.85 3.99
C ALA A 11 -12.95 -9.09 3.64
N PRO A 12 -13.00 -7.76 3.49
CA PRO A 12 -11.84 -6.91 3.23
C PRO A 12 -10.65 -7.15 4.17
N ARG A 13 -9.44 -6.93 3.65
CA ARG A 13 -8.21 -7.03 4.45
C ARG A 13 -7.94 -5.71 5.14
N GLU A 14 -7.87 -5.75 6.46
CA GLU A 14 -7.65 -4.56 7.28
C GLU A 14 -6.30 -4.62 7.98
N PHE A 15 -5.63 -3.47 7.98
CA PHE A 15 -4.34 -3.27 8.60
C PHE A 15 -4.31 -1.98 9.41
N VAL A 16 -3.54 -1.98 10.50
CA VAL A 16 -3.27 -0.79 11.32
C VAL A 16 -1.77 -0.50 11.26
N VAL A 17 -1.44 0.72 10.85
CA VAL A 17 -0.06 1.22 10.80
C VAL A 17 0.26 1.87 12.13
N ARG A 18 1.30 1.39 12.81
CA ARG A 18 1.76 1.94 14.08
C ARG A 18 3.18 2.45 13.96
N ARG A 19 3.47 3.59 14.58
CA ARG A 19 4.83 4.12 14.71
C ARG A 19 5.23 4.10 16.18
N ARG A 20 6.35 3.46 16.48
CA ARG A 20 6.86 3.44 17.85
C ARG A 20 7.46 4.82 18.19
N PRO A 21 7.12 5.43 19.34
CA PRO A 21 7.78 6.65 19.79
C PRO A 21 9.29 6.44 19.85
N PHE A 22 10.06 7.44 19.41
CA PHE A 22 11.54 7.46 19.44
C PHE A 22 12.25 6.37 18.62
N LYS A 23 11.53 5.55 17.84
CA LYS A 23 12.13 4.65 16.85
C LYS A 23 11.86 5.13 15.43
N SER A 24 12.86 4.94 14.57
CA SER A 24 12.75 5.16 13.13
C SER A 24 12.16 3.93 12.44
N SER A 25 10.97 3.50 12.87
CA SER A 25 10.27 2.37 12.26
C SER A 25 8.75 2.41 12.41
N TYR A 26 8.09 1.73 11.48
CA TYR A 26 6.68 1.35 11.58
C TYR A 26 6.53 -0.15 11.78
N THR A 27 5.37 -0.54 12.32
CA THR A 27 4.90 -1.92 12.30
C THR A 27 3.48 -1.93 11.74
N ILE A 28 3.23 -2.77 10.76
CA ILE A 28 1.91 -2.97 10.15
C ILE A 28 1.29 -4.20 10.81
N TRP A 29 0.09 -4.02 11.36
CA TRP A 29 -0.66 -5.06 12.05
C TRP A 29 -1.86 -5.45 11.20
N ARG A 30 -2.03 -6.73 10.88
CA ARG A 30 -3.26 -7.23 10.28
C ARG A 30 -4.32 -7.38 11.36
N THR A 31 -5.53 -6.89 11.09
CA THR A 31 -6.66 -6.94 12.03
C THR A 31 -7.81 -7.83 11.56
N SER A 32 -7.94 -8.09 10.25
CA SER A 32 -8.98 -8.98 9.73
C SER A 32 -8.44 -10.38 9.39
N GLY A 33 -9.27 -11.40 9.60
CA GLY A 33 -8.95 -12.80 9.28
C GLY A 33 -7.80 -13.38 10.11
N THR A 34 -7.57 -12.87 11.32
CA THR A 34 -6.48 -13.34 12.18
C THR A 34 -6.91 -14.51 13.07
N PRO A 35 -6.00 -15.47 13.34
CA PRO A 35 -6.28 -16.54 14.30
C PRO A 35 -6.65 -15.98 15.68
N GLY A 36 -7.80 -16.38 16.22
CA GLY A 36 -8.28 -15.93 17.53
C GLY A 36 -8.83 -14.50 17.57
N GLY A 37 -8.93 -13.79 16.44
CA GLY A 37 -9.52 -12.45 16.36
C GLY A 37 -8.64 -11.32 16.91
N TYR A 38 -7.38 -11.60 17.25
CA TYR A 38 -6.43 -10.60 17.75
C TYR A 38 -5.56 -10.03 16.63
N PRO A 39 -5.22 -8.73 16.65
CA PRO A 39 -4.29 -8.16 15.68
C PRO A 39 -2.91 -8.83 15.74
N ILE A 40 -2.34 -9.16 14.58
CA ILE A 40 -0.98 -9.73 14.48
C ILE A 40 -0.05 -8.81 13.69
N PRO A 41 1.21 -8.64 14.10
CA PRO A 41 2.16 -7.86 13.31
C PRO A 41 2.58 -8.69 12.09
N VAL A 42 2.52 -8.10 10.90
CA VAL A 42 2.82 -8.78 9.63
C VAL A 42 4.05 -8.20 8.94
N HIS A 43 4.26 -6.88 9.03
CA HIS A 43 5.40 -6.23 8.41
C HIS A 43 6.08 -5.22 9.31
N TYR A 44 7.39 -5.15 9.18
CA TYR A 44 8.25 -4.14 9.77
C TYR A 44 8.69 -3.17 8.69
N VAL A 45 8.77 -1.89 9.05
CA VAL A 45 9.22 -0.85 8.11
C VAL A 45 10.37 -0.10 8.74
N LYS A 46 11.54 -0.16 8.10
CA LYS A 46 12.70 0.67 8.47
C LYS A 46 12.52 2.05 7.86
N ILE A 47 12.72 3.08 8.67
CA ILE A 47 12.76 4.47 8.21
C ILE A 47 14.23 4.88 8.13
N GLY A 48 14.72 5.03 6.90
CA GLY A 48 16.06 5.53 6.63
C GLY A 48 16.18 7.03 6.80
N THR A 49 17.40 7.49 7.04
CA THR A 49 17.76 8.90 6.99
C THR A 49 17.93 9.35 5.54
N ARG A 50 17.63 10.63 5.25
CA ARG A 50 17.85 11.22 3.92
C ARG A 50 19.32 11.30 3.51
N ILE A 51 20.23 11.05 4.46
CA ILE A 51 21.67 11.17 4.28
C ILE A 51 22.21 9.77 3.98
N GLY A 52 22.77 9.59 2.77
CA GLY A 52 23.37 8.34 2.33
C GLY A 52 22.67 7.70 1.13
N ARG A 53 23.13 6.50 0.74
CA ARG A 53 22.55 5.70 -0.36
C ARG A 53 21.45 4.74 0.12
N ALA A 54 21.14 4.72 1.41
CA ALA A 54 20.12 3.84 1.97
C ALA A 54 18.71 4.33 1.57
N PRO A 55 17.76 3.42 1.34
CA PRO A 55 16.38 3.79 1.05
C PRO A 55 15.73 4.48 2.26
N GLU A 56 14.94 5.53 1.99
CA GLU A 56 14.25 6.28 3.03
C GLU A 56 13.14 5.47 3.71
N LEU A 57 12.59 4.46 3.02
CA LEU A 57 11.73 3.44 3.59
C LEU A 57 12.11 2.06 3.05
N ALA A 58 12.12 1.04 3.91
CA ALA A 58 12.21 -0.36 3.51
C ALA A 58 11.14 -1.17 4.25
N LEU A 59 10.30 -1.87 3.50
CA LEU A 59 9.26 -2.77 3.97
C LEU A 59 9.83 -4.20 4.00
N LEU A 60 9.71 -4.85 5.15
CA LEU A 60 10.23 -6.19 5.40
C LEU A 60 9.08 -7.19 5.52
N ASP A 61 9.32 -8.41 5.03
CA ASP A 61 8.38 -9.53 5.10
C ASP A 61 8.48 -10.26 6.43
N GLY A 62 8.00 -9.58 7.46
CA GLY A 62 7.99 -10.08 8.82
C GLY A 62 7.88 -8.96 9.84
N PRO A 63 7.56 -9.28 11.10
CA PRO A 63 7.29 -8.28 12.13
C PRO A 63 8.54 -7.64 12.76
N TYR A 64 9.73 -8.08 12.34
CA TYR A 64 11.02 -7.73 12.94
C TYR A 64 12.01 -7.17 11.90
N ASP A 65 13.13 -6.60 12.37
CA ASP A 65 14.09 -5.88 11.53
C ASP A 65 15.17 -6.76 10.87
N ASP A 66 15.15 -8.06 11.13
CA ASP A 66 15.98 -9.11 10.51
C ASP A 66 15.29 -9.80 9.32
N ALA A 67 14.01 -9.52 9.08
CA ALA A 67 13.26 -10.06 7.96
C ALA A 67 13.75 -9.54 6.59
N ALA A 68 13.45 -10.32 5.53
CA ALA A 68 13.83 -10.00 4.16
C ALA A 68 13.14 -8.71 3.67
N THR A 69 13.84 -7.91 2.88
CA THR A 69 13.26 -6.69 2.29
C THR A 69 12.45 -7.05 1.05
N VAL A 70 11.17 -6.65 1.02
CA VAL A 70 10.24 -6.92 -0.10
C VAL A 70 9.91 -5.66 -0.90
N ALA A 71 10.05 -4.49 -0.30
CA ALA A 71 9.94 -3.25 -1.04
C ALA A 71 10.76 -2.14 -0.39
N VAL A 72 11.20 -1.19 -1.20
CA VAL A 72 11.91 0.02 -0.76
C VAL A 72 11.31 1.24 -1.45
N CYS A 73 11.50 2.41 -0.83
CA CYS A 73 11.13 3.68 -1.44
C CYS A 73 12.23 4.72 -1.26
N HIS A 74 12.54 5.39 -2.37
CA HIS A 74 13.41 6.56 -2.42
C HIS A 74 12.61 7.84 -2.63
N MET A 75 12.88 8.86 -1.80
CA MET A 75 12.15 10.13 -1.77
C MET A 75 13.10 11.34 -1.89
N PRO A 76 13.53 11.69 -3.12
CA PRO A 76 14.55 12.71 -3.35
C PRO A 76 14.22 14.08 -2.74
N ALA A 77 15.26 14.87 -2.45
CA ALA A 77 15.13 15.96 -1.50
C ALA A 77 14.17 17.11 -1.91
N PHE A 78 13.91 17.25 -3.19
CA PHE A 78 13.10 18.33 -3.76
C PHE A 78 12.16 17.84 -4.86
N SER A 79 11.97 16.52 -4.97
CA SER A 79 11.09 15.91 -5.96
C SER A 79 9.79 15.46 -5.31
N LEU A 80 8.63 15.82 -5.85
CA LEU A 80 7.40 15.17 -5.41
C LEU A 80 7.32 13.72 -5.89
N ASP A 81 8.06 13.34 -6.91
CA ASP A 81 8.09 11.97 -7.43
C ASP A 81 8.96 11.07 -6.55
N TYR A 82 8.56 9.80 -6.46
CA TYR A 82 9.25 8.76 -5.70
C TYR A 82 9.65 7.61 -6.62
N LYS A 83 10.69 6.87 -6.19
CA LYS A 83 11.05 5.59 -6.81
C LYS A 83 10.72 4.47 -5.85
N ILE A 84 10.00 3.48 -6.31
CA ILE A 84 9.59 2.31 -5.53
C ILE A 84 10.31 1.10 -6.11
N GLY A 85 11.08 0.41 -5.27
CA GLY A 85 11.70 -0.86 -5.63
C GLY A 85 10.89 -1.99 -5.04
N PHE A 86 10.54 -2.99 -5.85
CA PHE A 86 9.91 -4.23 -5.41
C PHE A 86 10.90 -5.37 -5.57
N GLY A 87 11.17 -6.10 -4.49
CA GLY A 87 12.09 -7.23 -4.47
C GLY A 87 11.39 -8.52 -4.04
N SER A 88 12.02 -9.65 -4.32
CA SER A 88 11.60 -10.95 -3.79
C SER A 88 12.54 -11.38 -2.66
N PRO A 89 12.02 -11.96 -1.55
CA PRO A 89 12.86 -12.60 -0.54
C PRO A 89 13.75 -13.71 -1.12
N GLU A 90 13.30 -14.35 -2.21
CA GLU A 90 14.02 -15.43 -2.90
C GLU A 90 15.16 -14.90 -3.80
N ALA A 91 15.06 -13.64 -4.25
CA ALA A 91 16.05 -12.98 -5.08
C ALA A 91 16.33 -11.55 -4.56
N PRO A 92 17.02 -11.38 -3.41
CA PRO A 92 17.17 -10.08 -2.74
C PRO A 92 17.93 -9.02 -3.56
N ASN A 93 18.68 -9.45 -4.57
CA ASN A 93 19.47 -8.57 -5.44
C ASN A 93 18.72 -8.17 -6.73
N ASP A 94 17.58 -8.80 -7.01
CA ASP A 94 16.79 -8.53 -8.21
C ASP A 94 15.58 -7.68 -7.83
N MET A 95 15.75 -6.37 -8.00
CA MET A 95 14.75 -5.38 -7.59
C MET A 95 14.22 -4.64 -8.82
N ILE A 96 12.90 -4.66 -8.94
CA ILE A 96 12.16 -4.02 -10.02
C ILE A 96 11.80 -2.62 -9.56
N TRP A 97 12.32 -1.62 -10.27
CA TRP A 97 12.12 -0.21 -9.95
C TRP A 97 10.99 0.38 -10.79
N GLU A 98 10.02 0.97 -10.11
CA GLU A 98 8.89 1.67 -10.70
C GLU A 98 8.85 3.13 -10.21
N ASP A 99 8.37 4.02 -11.07
CA ASP A 99 8.24 5.45 -10.75
C ASP A 99 6.82 5.78 -10.26
N MET A 100 6.75 6.51 -9.14
CA MET A 100 5.52 7.06 -8.59
C MET A 100 5.51 8.57 -8.78
N VAL A 101 4.75 9.03 -9.75
CA VAL A 101 4.77 10.42 -10.25
C VAL A 101 3.65 11.24 -9.61
N ALA A 102 4.02 12.37 -9.02
CA ALA A 102 3.07 13.29 -8.40
C ALA A 102 2.31 14.12 -9.44
N ARG A 103 1.06 14.44 -9.12
CA ARG A 103 0.18 15.36 -9.86
C ARG A 103 -0.52 16.29 -8.87
N GLY A 104 -1.02 17.42 -9.37
CA GLY A 104 -1.82 18.36 -8.56
C GLY A 104 -1.11 18.87 -7.30
N ALA A 105 0.17 19.22 -7.39
CA ALA A 105 1.00 19.63 -6.24
C ALA A 105 1.03 18.60 -5.09
N GLY A 106 0.99 17.31 -5.43
CA GLY A 106 1.07 16.21 -4.46
C GLY A 106 -0.25 15.86 -3.79
N THR A 107 -1.39 16.14 -4.44
CA THR A 107 -2.71 15.63 -4.04
C THR A 107 -3.10 14.34 -4.74
N GLU A 108 -2.43 14.03 -5.86
CA GLU A 108 -2.58 12.80 -6.63
C GLU A 108 -1.20 12.24 -6.98
N TYR A 109 -1.07 10.91 -7.01
CA TYR A 109 0.13 10.21 -7.44
C TYR A 109 -0.25 9.05 -8.34
N ARG A 110 0.50 8.86 -9.42
CA ARG A 110 0.28 7.78 -10.39
C ARG A 110 1.49 6.87 -10.43
N MET A 111 1.25 5.59 -10.59
CA MET A 111 2.29 4.59 -10.76
C MET A 111 1.80 3.56 -11.76
N GLU A 112 2.68 3.13 -12.65
CA GLU A 112 2.46 1.96 -13.49
C GLU A 112 3.28 0.82 -12.90
N LEU A 113 2.67 -0.34 -12.78
CA LEU A 113 3.32 -1.51 -12.20
C LEU A 113 3.26 -2.66 -13.19
N THR A 114 4.39 -3.30 -13.42
CA THR A 114 4.45 -4.56 -14.18
C THR A 114 4.11 -5.71 -13.23
N LEU A 115 2.90 -6.26 -13.35
CA LEU A 115 2.50 -7.44 -12.56
C LEU A 115 2.99 -8.71 -13.27
N PHE A 116 3.93 -9.42 -12.63
CA PHE A 116 4.39 -10.74 -13.07
C PHE A 116 3.38 -11.77 -12.58
N ARG A 117 2.53 -12.23 -13.49
CA ARG A 117 1.29 -12.90 -13.14
C ARG A 117 1.52 -14.33 -12.65
N SER A 118 1.33 -14.58 -11.35
CA SER A 118 0.88 -15.89 -10.83
C SER A 118 -0.63 -16.07 -11.02
N ASP A 119 -1.34 -14.97 -11.30
CA ASP A 119 -2.78 -14.84 -11.42
C ASP A 119 -3.31 -15.08 -12.86
N CYS A 120 -2.47 -15.54 -13.80
CA CYS A 120 -2.85 -15.93 -15.18
C CYS A 120 -3.52 -17.29 -15.27
N ALA A 121 -3.40 -18.13 -14.25
CA ALA A 121 -3.91 -19.49 -14.31
C ALA A 121 -5.42 -19.53 -14.04
N MET A 122 -6.23 -19.07 -15.00
CA MET A 122 -7.62 -19.49 -15.17
C MET A 122 -8.06 -19.16 -16.59
N THR A 123 -8.39 -20.22 -17.34
CA THR A 123 -9.11 -20.26 -18.63
C THR A 123 -8.27 -20.06 -19.90
N THR A 124 -7.64 -21.16 -20.36
CA THR A 124 -7.80 -21.59 -21.76
C THR A 124 -7.57 -23.11 -21.83
N ALA A 125 -8.63 -23.87 -21.53
CA ALA A 125 -8.81 -25.14 -22.20
C ALA A 125 -9.13 -24.82 -23.68
N GLY A 126 -8.09 -24.73 -24.50
CA GLY A 126 -8.19 -24.39 -25.91
C GLY A 126 -6.79 -24.25 -26.48
N GLY A 127 -6.34 -25.30 -27.18
CA GLY A 127 -4.95 -25.51 -27.58
C GLY A 127 -4.31 -24.38 -28.37
N GLY A 128 -3.01 -24.21 -28.13
CA GLY A 128 -2.13 -23.31 -28.87
C GLY A 128 -0.70 -23.48 -28.36
N THR A 129 0.03 -24.42 -28.95
CA THR A 129 1.45 -24.67 -28.69
C THR A 129 2.28 -23.54 -29.30
N GLY A 130 2.78 -22.64 -28.46
CA GLY A 130 3.78 -21.62 -28.80
C GLY A 130 4.63 -21.31 -27.57
N PRO A 131 5.90 -20.87 -27.72
CA PRO A 131 6.76 -20.55 -26.58
C PRO A 131 6.10 -19.41 -25.81
N GLY A 132 5.65 -19.70 -24.58
CA GLY A 132 4.81 -18.81 -23.80
C GLY A 132 5.53 -17.55 -23.38
N GLU A 133 5.37 -16.48 -24.16
CA GLU A 133 5.55 -15.11 -23.68
C GLU A 133 4.56 -14.91 -22.53
N GLY A 134 5.06 -14.98 -21.30
CA GLY A 134 4.30 -14.62 -20.11
C GLY A 134 3.83 -13.19 -20.29
N LEU A 135 2.54 -13.00 -20.57
CA LEU A 135 1.90 -11.71 -20.77
C LEU A 135 1.96 -10.88 -19.48
N SER A 136 3.10 -10.23 -19.24
CA SER A 136 3.26 -9.22 -18.20
C SER A 136 2.33 -8.06 -18.55
N ARG A 137 1.28 -7.86 -17.76
CA ARG A 137 0.36 -6.74 -17.96
C ARG A 137 0.78 -5.57 -17.09
N LYS A 138 1.09 -4.43 -17.71
CA LYS A 138 1.27 -3.17 -16.99
C LYS A 138 -0.09 -2.68 -16.50
N ARG A 139 -0.15 -2.30 -15.23
CA ARG A 139 -1.37 -1.83 -14.57
C ARG A 139 -1.15 -0.47 -13.92
N GLY A 140 -2.07 0.45 -14.16
CA GLY A 140 -2.00 1.82 -13.66
C GLY A 140 -2.75 1.99 -12.34
N PHE A 141 -2.05 2.49 -11.33
CA PHE A 141 -2.62 2.82 -10.02
C PHE A 141 -2.56 4.32 -9.77
N VAL A 142 -3.60 4.84 -9.12
CA VAL A 142 -3.71 6.24 -8.76
C VAL A 142 -4.04 6.37 -7.29
N TRP A 143 -3.12 6.96 -6.53
CA TRP A 143 -3.40 7.45 -5.19
C TRP A 143 -3.98 8.86 -5.26
N ARG A 144 -5.15 9.07 -4.65
CA ARG A 144 -5.73 10.41 -4.46
C ARG A 144 -5.93 10.67 -2.99
N ARG A 145 -5.63 11.91 -2.58
CA ARG A 145 -5.94 12.38 -1.24
C ARG A 145 -7.46 12.38 -1.06
N ILE A 146 -7.91 11.96 0.12
CA ILE A 146 -9.31 12.11 0.51
C ILE A 146 -9.52 13.60 0.80
N GLU A 147 -10.27 14.27 -0.08
CA GLU A 147 -10.63 15.67 0.08
C GLU A 147 -11.65 15.82 1.19
N ARG A 148 -11.63 16.98 1.87
CA ARG A 148 -12.59 17.28 2.94
C ARG A 148 -13.97 17.41 2.31
N GLY A 149 -14.94 16.64 2.81
CA GLY A 149 -16.34 16.82 2.43
C GLY A 149 -16.85 18.22 2.79
N PRO A 150 -17.92 18.69 2.13
CA PRO A 150 -18.49 20.03 2.34
C PRO A 150 -19.23 20.20 3.67
N ASP A 151 -19.32 19.17 4.52
CA ASP A 151 -20.01 19.26 5.81
C ASP A 151 -19.15 20.02 6.82
N LYS A 152 -19.14 21.35 6.65
CA LYS A 152 -18.22 22.27 7.31
C LYS A 152 -18.57 22.49 8.78
N ASP A 153 -19.70 22.02 9.31
CA ASP A 153 -20.21 22.51 10.59
C ASP A 153 -20.22 21.52 11.77
N LYS A 154 -19.93 20.23 11.57
CA LYS A 154 -20.01 19.24 12.67
C LYS A 154 -18.69 18.83 13.33
N ASP A 155 -17.55 19.06 12.67
CA ASP A 155 -16.22 18.67 13.19
C ASP A 155 -15.27 19.87 13.28
N LYS A 156 -15.71 21.02 13.82
CA LYS A 156 -14.80 22.12 14.14
C LYS A 156 -14.25 21.93 15.55
N ASP A 157 -12.92 21.99 15.71
CA ASP A 157 -12.31 22.20 17.02
C ASP A 157 -12.73 23.59 17.58
N LYS A 158 -12.43 23.87 18.85
CA LYS A 158 -12.74 25.15 19.52
C LYS A 158 -12.21 26.40 18.79
N ASP A 159 -11.26 26.21 17.88
CA ASP A 159 -10.67 27.22 17.00
C ASP A 159 -11.31 27.30 15.59
N GLY A 160 -12.45 26.64 15.36
CA GLY A 160 -13.18 26.70 14.09
C GLY A 160 -12.59 25.85 12.95
N LYS A 161 -11.63 24.97 13.23
CA LYS A 161 -10.91 24.19 12.21
C LYS A 161 -11.62 22.86 11.93
N ALA A 162 -12.16 22.70 10.73
CA ALA A 162 -12.84 21.47 10.31
C ALA A 162 -11.88 20.26 10.23
N TRP A 163 -12.15 19.20 10.98
CA TRP A 163 -11.41 17.94 11.04
C TRP A 163 -12.13 16.82 10.27
N GLY A 164 -12.25 16.97 8.95
CA GLY A 164 -12.62 15.82 8.10
C GLY A 164 -11.53 14.72 8.14
N PRO A 165 -11.87 13.44 7.90
CA PRO A 165 -10.89 12.37 7.89
C PRO A 165 -9.80 12.65 6.85
N ARG A 166 -8.54 12.65 7.29
CA ARG A 166 -7.38 12.78 6.41
C ARG A 166 -7.00 11.39 5.94
N GLY A 167 -6.71 11.25 4.66
CA GLY A 167 -6.37 9.94 4.13
C GLY A 167 -6.07 9.94 2.66
N TRP A 168 -5.92 8.73 2.15
CA TRP A 168 -5.56 8.44 0.77
C TRP A 168 -6.39 7.27 0.27
N ARG A 169 -6.74 7.27 -1.02
CA ARG A 169 -7.36 6.13 -1.68
C ARG A 169 -6.57 5.75 -2.92
N MET A 170 -6.34 4.48 -3.12
CA MET A 170 -5.73 3.92 -4.31
C MET A 170 -6.82 3.32 -5.18
N ALA A 171 -6.88 3.73 -6.43
CA ALA A 171 -7.72 3.12 -7.44
C ALA A 171 -6.85 2.52 -8.54
N ASP A 172 -7.31 1.41 -9.10
CA ASP A 172 -6.84 0.86 -10.36
C ASP A 172 -7.78 1.33 -11.49
N GLY A 173 -7.19 1.73 -12.61
CA GLY A 173 -7.93 2.23 -13.76
C GLY A 173 -8.96 1.24 -14.33
N GLU A 174 -8.74 -0.06 -14.16
CA GLU A 174 -9.61 -1.10 -14.75
C GLU A 174 -10.72 -1.58 -13.81
N SER A 175 -10.46 -1.63 -12.51
CA SER A 175 -11.38 -2.31 -11.58
C SER A 175 -11.66 -1.55 -10.28
N GLY A 176 -11.41 -0.24 -10.26
CA GLY A 176 -11.94 0.65 -9.22
C GLY A 176 -11.07 0.73 -7.98
N LEU A 177 -11.68 0.93 -6.81
CA LEU A 177 -10.96 1.09 -5.54
C LEU A 177 -10.15 -0.19 -5.24
N VAL A 178 -8.91 -0.01 -4.77
CA VAL A 178 -8.01 -1.11 -4.39
C VAL A 178 -7.64 -1.01 -2.92
N ALA A 179 -7.35 0.20 -2.46
CA ALA A 179 -7.00 0.44 -1.07
C ALA A 179 -7.49 1.80 -0.59
N ALA A 180 -7.76 1.91 0.70
CA ALA A 180 -8.06 3.17 1.37
C ALA A 180 -7.28 3.26 2.68
N PHE A 181 -6.68 4.40 2.94
CA PHE A 181 -6.03 4.71 4.20
C PHE A 181 -6.69 5.91 4.84
N VAL A 182 -7.05 5.75 6.11
CA VAL A 182 -7.58 6.82 6.94
C VAL A 182 -6.64 7.02 8.13
N GLU A 183 -6.13 8.25 8.26
CA GLU A 183 -5.28 8.64 9.36
C GLU A 183 -6.03 8.63 10.68
N HIS A 184 -5.36 8.21 11.74
CA HIS A 184 -5.92 8.19 13.08
C HIS A 184 -5.13 9.15 13.99
N ALA A 185 -5.83 9.91 14.83
CA ALA A 185 -5.21 10.89 15.73
C ALA A 185 -4.67 10.27 17.04
N ALA A 186 -4.62 8.94 17.16
CA ALA A 186 -4.25 8.29 18.42
C ALA A 186 -2.73 8.16 18.57
N LYS A 187 -2.23 8.29 19.81
CA LYS A 187 -0.80 8.21 20.10
C LYS A 187 -0.22 6.87 19.61
N GLY A 188 0.77 6.95 18.73
CA GLY A 188 1.47 5.77 18.19
C GLY A 188 0.70 4.99 17.11
N VAL A 189 -0.50 5.44 16.73
CA VAL A 189 -1.28 4.87 15.61
C VAL A 189 -1.31 5.89 14.49
N CYS A 190 -0.80 5.52 13.31
CA CYS A 190 -0.75 6.41 12.15
C CYS A 190 -2.08 6.43 11.40
N GLY A 191 -2.73 5.26 11.28
CA GLY A 191 -3.99 5.12 10.58
C GLY A 191 -4.34 3.66 10.29
N ARG A 192 -5.49 3.46 9.65
CA ARG A 192 -5.99 2.18 9.18
C ARG A 192 -5.93 2.12 7.66
N LEU A 193 -5.37 1.04 7.13
CA LEU A 193 -5.35 0.69 5.72
C LEU A 193 -6.33 -0.46 5.48
N THR A 194 -7.26 -0.26 4.57
CA THR A 194 -8.20 -1.28 4.10
C THR A 194 -7.87 -1.60 2.65
N LEU A 195 -7.77 -2.88 2.32
CA LEU A 195 -7.61 -3.39 0.97
C LEU A 195 -8.84 -4.19 0.57
N GLU A 196 -9.30 -3.95 -0.66
CA GLU A 196 -10.47 -4.62 -1.22
C GLU A 196 -10.23 -6.12 -1.43
N GLU A 197 -11.31 -6.89 -1.29
CA GLU A 197 -11.34 -8.33 -1.50
C GLU A 197 -11.02 -8.73 -2.95
N GLY A 198 -10.53 -9.96 -3.16
CA GLY A 198 -10.34 -10.54 -4.49
C GLY A 198 -9.12 -10.00 -5.23
N ARG A 199 -8.32 -9.16 -4.56
CA ARG A 199 -7.06 -8.63 -5.05
C ARG A 199 -5.89 -9.52 -4.61
N ALA A 200 -4.93 -9.73 -5.51
CA ALA A 200 -3.72 -10.49 -5.20
C ALA A 200 -3.00 -9.93 -3.96
N SER A 201 -2.41 -10.83 -3.15
CA SER A 201 -1.56 -10.46 -2.00
C SER A 201 -0.44 -9.51 -2.36
N ASP A 202 0.08 -9.59 -3.59
CA ASP A 202 1.20 -8.77 -4.04
C ASP A 202 0.81 -7.28 -4.10
N LEU A 203 -0.48 -6.97 -4.27
CA LEU A 203 -1.00 -5.61 -4.19
C LEU A 203 -1.00 -5.06 -2.77
N ASP A 204 -0.97 -5.91 -1.74
CA ASP A 204 -0.88 -5.47 -0.34
C ASP A 204 0.47 -4.77 -0.12
N ILE A 205 1.57 -5.38 -0.58
CA ILE A 205 2.92 -4.82 -0.50
C ILE A 205 2.98 -3.49 -1.25
N VAL A 206 2.44 -3.45 -2.47
CA VAL A 206 2.36 -2.25 -3.30
C VAL A 206 1.62 -1.12 -2.57
N ALA A 207 0.43 -1.40 -2.06
CA ALA A 207 -0.38 -0.41 -1.35
C ALA A 207 0.33 0.06 -0.08
N MET A 208 0.95 -0.84 0.68
CA MET A 208 1.62 -0.51 1.94
C MET A 208 2.83 0.41 1.73
N ILE A 209 3.75 0.07 0.83
CA ILE A 209 4.97 0.88 0.64
C ILE A 209 4.67 2.25 0.03
N THR A 210 3.78 2.29 -0.98
CA THR A 210 3.40 3.55 -1.65
C THR A 210 2.62 4.47 -0.72
N LEU A 211 1.71 3.91 0.09
CA LEU A 211 1.02 4.67 1.13
C LEU A 211 1.99 5.24 2.17
N LEU A 212 2.93 4.44 2.65
CA LEU A 212 3.89 4.88 3.66
C LEU A 212 4.81 5.97 3.11
N ALA A 213 5.17 5.90 1.83
CA ALA A 213 5.89 6.99 1.15
C ALA A 213 5.09 8.31 1.21
N LEU A 214 3.81 8.26 0.86
CA LEU A 214 2.91 9.43 0.93
C LEU A 214 2.77 9.98 2.34
N TYR A 215 2.56 9.09 3.31
CA TYR A 215 2.41 9.45 4.72
C TYR A 215 3.70 10.06 5.28
N GLU A 216 4.85 9.44 5.01
CA GLU A 216 6.16 9.86 5.53
C GLU A 216 6.63 11.16 4.90
N ARG A 217 6.42 11.35 3.59
CA ARG A 217 6.76 12.62 2.91
C ARG A 217 6.09 13.79 3.59
N ARG A 218 4.78 13.67 3.82
CA ARG A 218 3.97 14.71 4.45
C ARG A 218 4.32 14.89 5.94
N ARG A 219 4.75 13.84 6.62
CA ARG A 219 5.21 13.94 8.02
C ARG A 219 6.56 14.65 8.14
N ARG A 220 7.40 14.59 7.10
CA ARG A 220 8.73 15.24 7.03
C ARG A 220 8.70 16.66 6.44
N SER A 221 7.66 17.01 5.69
CA SER A 221 7.42 18.37 5.15
C SER A 221 6.86 19.30 6.22
#